data_AF-J9W8Y8-F1
#
_entry.id   AF-J9W8Y8-F1
#
_cell.length_a   1.000
_cell.length_b   1.000
_cell.length_c   1.000
_cell.angle_alpha   90.00
_cell.angle_beta   90.00
_cell.angle_gamma   90.00
#
_symmetry.space_group_name_H-M   'P 1'
#
loop_
_entity.id
_entity.type
_entity.pdbx_description
1 polymer ?
#
loop_
_entity_poly.entity_id
_entity_poly.type
_entity_poly.pdbx_seq_one_letter_code
_entity_poly.pdbx_strand_id
1 'polypeptide(L)'
;MVSELPRDPRSQQPWNPEPLAGNYNQCAQLSAVIIKANTNAVSPTTRAVLFHLGQFIPQGVPDTYGFNGIDPAQTTGDTVALTYPGGIQGLNTHVKFHWNGNAVELIGNTPAH
;
A
#
# COMPACT_ATOMS: atom_id res chain seq x y z
N MET A 1 1.50 10.53 10.47
CA MET A 1 1.52 11.35 9.23
C MET A 1 2.72 10.95 8.37
N VAL A 2 2.70 11.20 7.06
CA VAL A 2 3.78 10.79 6.13
C VAL A 2 5.20 11.17 6.59
N SER A 3 5.31 12.23 7.40
CA SER A 3 6.57 12.72 7.98
C SER A 3 7.26 11.75 8.94
N GLU A 4 6.55 10.77 9.50
CA GLU A 4 7.10 9.78 10.44
C GLU A 4 7.65 8.54 9.72
N LEU A 5 7.51 8.48 8.39
CA LEU A 5 8.02 7.35 7.61
C LEU A 5 9.53 7.47 7.43
N PRO A 6 10.28 6.36 7.53
CA PRO A 6 11.67 6.34 7.13
C PRO A 6 11.78 6.77 5.67
N ARG A 7 12.85 7.50 5.35
CA ARG A 7 13.14 7.99 3.98
C ARG A 7 13.14 6.83 2.98
N ASP A 8 12.85 7.15 1.73
CA ASP A 8 12.91 6.17 0.65
C ASP A 8 14.31 5.53 0.59
N PRO A 9 14.45 4.20 0.68
CA PRO A 9 15.76 3.56 0.79
C PRO A 9 16.62 3.74 -0.48
N ARG A 10 15.98 3.86 -1.65
CA ARG A 10 16.67 3.97 -2.94
C ARG A 10 17.21 5.38 -3.21
N SER A 11 16.44 6.40 -2.90
CA SER A 11 16.75 7.80 -3.24
C SER A 11 17.08 8.68 -2.02
N GLN A 12 16.85 8.19 -0.80
CA GLN A 12 16.98 8.92 0.46
C GLN A 12 16.10 10.19 0.54
N GLN A 13 15.12 10.31 -0.35
CA GLN A 13 14.16 11.41 -0.37
C GLN A 13 13.03 11.17 0.64
N PRO A 14 12.42 12.26 1.15
CA PRO A 14 11.16 12.14 1.88
C PRO A 14 10.06 11.62 0.93
N TRP A 15 8.98 11.15 1.52
CA TRP A 15 7.79 10.76 0.76
C TRP A 15 6.89 11.97 0.48
N ASN A 16 6.23 11.97 -0.68
CA ASN A 16 5.23 12.98 -1.01
C ASN A 16 3.95 12.74 -0.18
N PRO A 17 3.42 13.74 0.55
CA PRO A 17 2.17 13.62 1.29
C PRO A 17 0.95 13.39 0.41
N GLU A 18 1.01 13.76 -0.87
CA GLU A 18 -0.09 13.57 -1.80
C GLU A 18 -0.23 12.08 -2.17
N PRO A 19 -1.38 11.45 -1.84
CA PRO A 19 -1.59 10.04 -2.12
C PRO A 19 -1.83 9.80 -3.61
N LEU A 20 -1.20 8.75 -4.15
CA LEU A 20 -1.49 8.25 -5.50
C LEU A 20 -2.83 7.52 -5.57
N ALA A 21 -3.11 6.74 -4.54
CA ALA A 21 -4.35 5.98 -4.35
C ALA A 21 -4.52 5.69 -2.86
N GLY A 22 -5.73 5.38 -2.42
CA GLY A 22 -5.98 5.08 -1.02
C GLY A 22 -7.43 4.70 -0.75
N ASN A 23 -7.63 3.92 0.30
CA ASN A 23 -8.94 3.59 0.86
C ASN A 23 -8.99 3.91 2.37
N TYR A 24 -8.19 4.91 2.79
CA TYR A 24 -8.08 5.31 4.19
C TYR A 24 -9.45 5.46 4.85
N ASN A 25 -9.65 4.71 5.92
CA ASN A 25 -10.90 4.73 6.69
C ASN A 25 -10.58 4.47 8.16
N GLN A 26 -10.89 5.45 9.01
CA GLN A 26 -10.71 5.36 10.46
C GLN A 26 -11.56 4.27 11.12
N CYS A 27 -12.64 3.84 10.47
CA CYS A 27 -13.55 2.80 10.96
C CYS A 27 -13.19 1.40 10.44
N ALA A 28 -12.27 1.29 9.48
CA ALA A 28 -11.84 0.00 8.95
C ALA A 28 -10.72 -0.59 9.82
N GLN A 29 -10.75 -1.91 10.03
CA GLN A 29 -9.65 -2.63 10.68
C GLN A 29 -8.38 -2.56 9.84
N LEU A 30 -8.46 -2.50 8.52
CA LEU A 30 -7.30 -2.27 7.66
C LEU A 30 -7.64 -1.30 6.54
N SER A 31 -6.83 -0.27 6.38
CA SER A 31 -6.86 0.63 5.23
C SER A 31 -5.45 1.00 4.79
N ALA A 32 -5.32 1.53 3.59
CA ALA A 32 -4.05 1.85 2.99
C ALA A 32 -4.07 3.18 2.24
N VAL A 33 -2.89 3.79 2.17
CA VAL A 33 -2.60 4.93 1.31
C VAL A 33 -1.30 4.67 0.57
N ILE A 34 -1.31 4.82 -0.74
CA ILE A 34 -0.13 4.68 -1.59
C ILE A 34 0.48 6.05 -1.82
N ILE A 35 1.77 6.16 -1.52
CA ILE A 35 2.56 7.38 -1.69
C ILE A 35 3.74 7.10 -2.61
N LYS A 36 4.33 8.16 -3.16
CA LYS A 36 5.58 8.10 -3.93
C LYS A 36 6.69 8.91 -3.28
N ALA A 37 7.93 8.52 -3.56
CA ALA A 37 9.10 9.32 -3.19
C ALA A 37 8.99 10.72 -3.81
N ASN A 38 9.37 11.75 -3.04
CA ASN A 38 9.36 13.14 -3.49
C ASN A 38 10.59 13.42 -4.37
N THR A 39 10.56 12.93 -5.61
CA THR A 39 11.65 13.04 -6.58
C THR A 39 11.10 13.26 -7.99
N ASN A 40 11.92 13.86 -8.85
CA ASN A 40 11.63 14.07 -10.27
C ASN A 40 12.06 12.86 -11.15
N ALA A 41 12.37 11.71 -10.54
CA ALA A 41 12.70 10.51 -11.28
C ALA A 41 11.54 10.06 -12.17
N VAL A 42 11.84 9.54 -13.37
CA VAL A 42 10.85 9.02 -14.33
C VAL A 42 9.99 7.90 -13.72
N SER A 43 10.59 7.11 -12.82
CA SER A 43 9.89 6.07 -12.06
C SER A 43 10.24 6.22 -10.58
N PRO A 44 9.51 7.08 -9.83
CA PRO A 44 9.72 7.23 -8.41
C PRO A 44 9.31 5.95 -7.68
N THR A 45 9.98 5.65 -6.57
CA THR A 45 9.58 4.53 -5.71
C THR A 45 8.18 4.82 -5.15
N THR A 46 7.29 3.84 -5.16
CA THR A 46 6.00 3.90 -4.47
C THR A 46 6.02 3.01 -3.23
N ARG A 47 5.21 3.35 -2.24
CA ARG A 47 5.03 2.59 -1.00
C ARG A 47 3.57 2.64 -0.56
N ALA A 48 3.01 1.51 -0.16
CA ALA A 48 1.72 1.50 0.54
C ALA A 48 1.92 1.62 2.06
N VAL A 49 1.27 2.62 2.65
CA VAL A 49 1.22 2.88 4.10
C VAL A 49 -0.07 2.26 4.62
N LEU A 50 0.03 1.36 5.59
CA LEU A 50 -1.13 0.69 6.17
C LEU A 50 -1.55 1.32 7.50
N PHE A 51 -2.86 1.28 7.74
CA PHE A 51 -3.51 1.84 8.92
C PHE A 51 -4.49 0.84 9.52
N HIS A 52 -4.47 0.67 10.84
CA HIS A 52 -5.45 -0.07 11.62
C HIS A 52 -6.32 0.91 12.41
N LEU A 53 -7.63 0.97 12.15
CA LEU A 53 -8.55 1.90 12.80
C LEU A 53 -8.05 3.38 12.73
N GLY A 54 -7.53 3.76 11.56
CA GLY A 54 -6.94 5.08 11.31
C GLY A 54 -5.54 5.32 11.92
N GLN A 55 -5.00 4.38 12.69
CA GLN A 55 -3.67 4.46 13.27
C GLN A 55 -2.64 3.85 12.33
N PHE A 56 -1.52 4.54 12.10
CA PHE A 56 -0.43 4.01 11.28
C PHE A 56 0.17 2.74 11.89
N ILE A 57 0.48 1.74 11.06
CA ILE A 57 1.11 0.48 11.46
C ILE A 57 2.61 0.55 11.13
N PRO A 58 3.50 0.80 12.12
CA PRO A 58 4.93 1.00 11.86
C PRO A 58 5.72 -0.30 11.67
N GLN A 59 5.22 -1.42 12.17
CA GLN A 59 5.91 -2.72 12.20
C GLN A 59 4.93 -3.86 11.93
N GLY A 60 5.43 -5.03 11.54
CA GLY A 60 4.57 -6.18 11.22
C GLY A 60 3.82 -6.02 9.90
N VAL A 61 4.36 -5.20 8.99
CA VAL A 61 3.87 -5.04 7.61
C VAL A 61 4.96 -5.54 6.67
N PRO A 62 4.64 -6.39 5.67
CA PRO A 62 5.59 -6.77 4.64
C PRO A 62 6.10 -5.55 3.85
N ASP A 63 7.18 -5.69 3.10
CA ASP A 63 7.61 -4.63 2.20
C ASP A 63 6.53 -4.33 1.14
N THR A 64 6.00 -3.10 1.17
CA THR A 64 4.87 -2.64 0.33
C THR A 64 5.31 -1.72 -0.81
N TYR A 65 6.51 -1.94 -1.35
CA TYR A 65 7.04 -1.12 -2.44
C TYR A 65 6.48 -1.53 -3.81
N GLY A 66 6.34 -0.57 -4.72
CA GLY A 66 5.99 -0.83 -6.12
C GLY A 66 4.49 -0.89 -6.43
N PHE A 67 3.62 -0.93 -5.41
CA PHE A 67 2.17 -0.80 -5.61
C PHE A 67 1.80 0.62 -6.05
N ASN A 68 0.82 0.74 -6.95
CA ASN A 68 0.36 2.02 -7.48
C ASN A 68 -1.16 2.18 -7.46
N GLY A 69 -1.91 1.14 -7.07
CA GLY A 69 -3.36 1.20 -6.95
C GLY A 69 -3.92 0.32 -5.84
N ILE A 70 -5.21 0.51 -5.58
CA ILE A 70 -6.01 -0.32 -4.69
C ILE A 70 -7.17 -0.88 -5.51
N ASP A 71 -7.48 -2.16 -5.32
CA ASP A 71 -8.65 -2.81 -5.89
C ASP A 71 -9.82 -2.76 -4.88
N PRO A 72 -10.81 -1.86 -5.07
CA PRO A 72 -11.93 -1.74 -4.16
C PRO A 72 -12.87 -2.96 -4.20
N ALA A 73 -12.88 -3.73 -5.30
CA ALA A 73 -13.74 -4.91 -5.42
C ALA A 73 -13.25 -6.08 -4.56
N GLN A 74 -11.96 -6.09 -4.22
CA GLN A 74 -11.33 -7.13 -3.41
C GLN A 74 -10.85 -6.62 -2.04
N THR A 75 -11.29 -5.41 -1.65
CA THR A 75 -11.01 -4.79 -0.36
C THR A 75 -12.23 -4.92 0.55
N THR A 76 -12.01 -5.29 1.80
CA THR A 76 -13.04 -5.42 2.85
C THR A 76 -12.66 -4.54 4.06
N GLY A 77 -13.37 -4.65 5.18
CA GLY A 77 -13.06 -3.90 6.39
C GLY A 77 -11.71 -4.25 7.03
N ASP A 78 -11.20 -5.46 6.81
CA ASP A 78 -9.98 -6.03 7.40
C ASP A 78 -8.92 -6.42 6.36
N THR A 79 -9.24 -6.28 5.07
CA THR A 79 -8.38 -6.72 3.96
C THR A 79 -8.25 -5.60 2.94
N VAL A 80 -7.02 -5.32 2.53
CA VAL A 80 -6.72 -4.38 1.43
C VAL A 80 -6.08 -5.14 0.28
N ALA A 81 -6.65 -4.98 -0.92
CA ALA A 81 -6.06 -5.49 -2.15
C ALA A 81 -5.28 -4.38 -2.87
N LEU A 82 -3.96 -4.53 -2.93
CA LEU A 82 -3.07 -3.59 -3.64
C LEU A 82 -2.77 -4.10 -5.05
N THR A 83 -2.70 -3.18 -6.00
CA THR A 83 -2.33 -3.48 -7.39
C THR A 83 -0.99 -2.85 -7.75
N TYR A 84 -0.24 -3.56 -8.58
CA TYR A 84 0.88 -3.01 -9.32
C TYR A 84 0.77 -3.45 -10.78
N PRO A 85 1.26 -2.63 -11.73
CA PRO A 85 1.16 -2.94 -13.14
C PRO A 85 2.06 -4.15 -13.40
N GLY A 86 1.48 -5.25 -13.87
CA GLY A 86 2.27 -6.32 -14.43
C GLY A 86 3.00 -5.82 -15.68
N GLY A 87 4.15 -6.40 -16.02
CA GLY A 87 4.86 -6.07 -17.27
C GLY A 87 4.07 -6.40 -18.55
N ILE A 88 2.85 -6.92 -18.41
CA ILE A 88 1.91 -7.25 -19.48
C ILE A 88 0.71 -6.31 -19.37
N GLN A 89 0.43 -5.55 -20.43
CA GLN A 89 -0.71 -4.63 -20.46
C GLN A 89 -2.03 -5.38 -20.19
N GLY A 90 -2.83 -4.88 -19.25
CA GLY A 90 -4.12 -5.46 -18.87
C GLY A 90 -4.08 -6.49 -17.74
N LEU A 91 -2.89 -6.92 -17.30
CA LEU A 91 -2.71 -7.80 -16.14
C LEU A 91 -2.15 -7.00 -14.96
N ASN A 92 -3.02 -6.62 -14.03
CA ASN A 92 -2.59 -6.13 -12.72
C ASN A 92 -2.35 -7.35 -11.81
N THR A 93 -1.25 -7.32 -11.06
CA THR A 93 -1.07 -8.29 -9.98
C THR A 93 -1.73 -7.73 -8.73
N HIS A 94 -2.59 -8.53 -8.09
CA HIS A 94 -3.38 -8.13 -6.92
C HIS A 94 -2.86 -8.80 -5.67
N VAL A 95 -2.10 -8.09 -4.83
CA VAL A 95 -1.61 -8.63 -3.56
C VAL A 95 -2.55 -8.22 -2.45
N LYS A 96 -3.07 -9.19 -1.70
CA LYS A 96 -3.94 -8.95 -0.56
C LYS A 96 -3.19 -8.96 0.76
N PHE A 97 -3.47 -7.95 1.56
CA PHE A 97 -3.02 -7.79 2.93
C PHE A 97 -4.21 -7.88 3.86
N HIS A 98 -4.14 -8.70 4.89
CA HIS A 98 -5.20 -8.94 5.85
C HIS A 98 -4.73 -8.65 7.27
N TRP A 99 -5.61 -8.07 8.08
CA TRP A 99 -5.39 -7.88 9.50
C TRP A 99 -5.89 -9.11 10.27
N ASN A 100 -4.98 -9.91 10.82
CA ASN A 100 -5.32 -11.15 11.52
C ASN A 100 -5.70 -10.98 13.00
N GLY A 101 -5.90 -9.73 13.46
CA GLY A 101 -6.14 -9.39 14.85
C GLY A 101 -4.91 -8.91 15.61
N ASN A 102 -3.70 -9.17 15.11
CA ASN A 102 -2.44 -8.74 15.75
C ASN A 102 -1.46 -8.05 14.78
N ALA A 103 -1.37 -8.52 13.55
CA ALA A 103 -0.46 -7.97 12.54
C ALA A 103 -1.09 -8.03 11.15
N VAL A 104 -0.40 -7.39 10.19
CA VAL A 104 -0.74 -7.52 8.78
C VAL A 104 -0.05 -8.75 8.22
N GLU A 105 -0.82 -9.62 7.59
CA GLU A 105 -0.31 -10.77 6.86
C GLU A 105 -0.63 -10.68 5.37
N LEU A 106 0.22 -11.30 4.55
CA LEU A 106 0.01 -11.41 3.12
C LEU A 106 -0.79 -12.70 2.85
N ILE A 107 -2.02 -12.55 2.37
CA ILE A 107 -2.94 -13.69 2.12
C ILE A 107 -3.05 -14.06 0.63
N GLY A 108 -2.13 -13.53 -0.18
CA GLY A 108 -1.83 -14.03 -1.52
C GLY A 108 -2.42 -13.22 -2.67
N ASN A 109 -1.90 -13.52 -3.86
CA ASN A 109 -2.45 -13.12 -5.14
C ASN A 109 -3.54 -14.14 -5.51
N THR A 110 -4.82 -13.82 -5.35
CA THR A 110 -5.83 -14.55 -6.13
C THR A 110 -5.68 -14.10 -7.58
N PRO A 111 -5.34 -14.99 -8.53
CA PRO A 111 -5.50 -14.67 -9.94
C PRO A 111 -6.97 -14.27 -10.13
N ALA A 112 -7.22 -13.12 -10.76
CA ALA A 112 -8.55 -12.85 -11.27
C ALA A 112 -8.87 -13.97 -12.28
N HIS A 113 -9.83 -14.81 -11.95
CA HIS A 113 -10.28 -15.93 -12.78
C HIS A 113 -11.22 -15.43 -13.89
#